data_AF-A0A016QKA1-F1
#
_entry.id   AF-A0A016QKA1-F1
#
_cell.length_a   1.000
_cell.length_b   1.000
_cell.length_c   1.000
_cell.angle_alpha   90.00
_cell.angle_beta   90.00
_cell.angle_gamma   90.00
#
_symmetry.space_group_name_H-M   'P 1'
#
loop_
_entity.id
_entity.type
_entity.pdbx_description
1 polymer ?
#
loop_
_entity_poly.entity_id
_entity_poly.type
_entity_poly.pdbx_seq_one_letter_code
_entity_poly.pdbx_strand_id
1 'polypeptide(L)'
;MTGLVEAHLGVVDDVPLNLPLNFRRDPDAPQHSESRLVDGPYTAVRRVKYNVKTTCDGCGKPKQAQLFAVLRHDDTLEELRVGMNCLRNNFREQAMEIASAAGQYSARRRRAIEQLKLNVPTMEAAIEQVVEIVKAGVPYHDHLVRLLREIDPLTFTSEDVKVLADFKRLAQYHLDWERNGLASLRWQALRTHPMLHFLKPREAQQVRELCDEALRLQGRLNEADIGRLNTWLARSARWQPPFPQLVLPEGYPSQETYEAALRTALQERVREAAFTQVYWRTPFVPDPAQIVSTALGAGYAVVGIEPHRKQRYRTQIMNEDGYRRGTRSVIVEEGTRGTYTVAAIMRRRGGAQVRDDEDSDNDVLEPERHFPYFGLGWALVEHYTPTHRIWHAPHPRALLEDYA
;
A
#
# COMPACT_ATOMS: atom_id res chain seq x y z
N MET A 1 -20.28 33.65 29.34
CA MET A 1 -20.56 34.74 28.37
C MET A 1 -19.42 34.91 27.33
N THR A 2 -18.69 33.86 26.96
CA THR A 2 -17.52 33.93 26.04
C THR A 2 -17.85 33.68 24.57
N GLY A 3 -19.01 33.07 24.26
CA GLY A 3 -19.38 32.69 22.88
C GLY A 3 -19.80 33.83 21.95
N LEU A 4 -20.11 35.03 22.46
CA LEU A 4 -20.58 36.16 21.65
C LEU A 4 -19.44 37.02 21.04
N VAL A 5 -18.21 36.91 21.56
CA VAL A 5 -17.08 37.75 21.11
C VAL A 5 -16.32 37.12 19.93
N GLU A 6 -16.41 35.80 19.75
CA GLU A 6 -15.66 35.10 18.68
C GLU A 6 -16.21 35.37 17.27
N ALA A 7 -17.52 35.65 17.16
CA ALA A 7 -18.18 35.89 15.88
C ALA A 7 -17.71 37.19 15.17
N HIS A 8 -17.04 38.12 15.86
CA HIS A 8 -16.57 39.39 15.29
C HIS A 8 -15.08 39.42 14.92
N LEU A 9 -14.27 38.43 15.34
CA LEU A 9 -12.81 38.46 15.16
C LEU A 9 -12.29 37.58 14.02
N GLY A 10 -13.16 36.78 13.38
CA GLY A 10 -12.83 35.95 12.23
C GLY A 10 -11.66 35.00 12.48
N VAL A 11 -11.94 33.83 13.05
CA VAL A 11 -10.93 32.79 13.29
C VAL A 11 -10.48 32.17 11.95
N VAL A 12 -9.16 32.08 11.76
CA VAL A 12 -8.49 31.56 10.55
C VAL A 12 -8.04 30.12 10.74
N ASP A 13 -7.55 29.82 11.94
CA ASP A 13 -7.03 28.50 12.31
C ASP A 13 -7.30 28.32 13.79
N ASP A 14 -7.89 27.18 14.17
CA ASP A 14 -8.13 26.80 15.56
C ASP A 14 -7.58 25.38 15.75
N VAL A 15 -6.54 25.27 16.59
CA VAL A 15 -5.85 24.02 16.87
C VAL A 15 -6.10 23.66 18.33
N PRO A 16 -6.93 22.65 18.63
CA PRO A 16 -7.13 22.21 20.00
C PRO A 16 -5.91 21.42 20.50
N LEU A 17 -5.64 21.50 21.81
CA LEU A 17 -4.41 21.00 22.43
C LEU A 17 -4.65 20.13 23.67
N ASN A 18 -5.43 20.65 24.64
CA ASN A 18 -5.59 20.05 25.96
C ASN A 18 -4.24 19.66 26.62
N LEU A 19 -3.28 20.59 26.62
CA LEU A 19 -1.91 20.36 27.09
C LEU A 19 -1.75 20.93 28.51
N PRO A 20 -1.58 20.10 29.55
CA PRO A 20 -1.27 20.58 30.90
C PRO A 20 0.14 21.17 30.94
N LEU A 21 0.27 22.33 31.57
CA LEU A 21 1.48 23.14 31.64
C LEU A 21 1.65 23.66 33.05
N ASN A 22 2.90 23.78 33.48
CA ASN A 22 3.24 24.51 34.69
C ASN A 22 3.99 25.78 34.29
N PHE A 23 3.31 26.91 34.33
CA PHE A 23 3.88 28.20 33.95
C PHE A 23 4.86 28.67 35.00
N ARG A 24 6.07 29.00 34.56
CA ARG A 24 7.11 29.65 35.35
C ARG A 24 7.69 30.80 34.56
N ARG A 25 7.71 31.98 35.16
CA ARG A 25 8.24 33.17 34.51
C ARG A 25 9.73 33.00 34.22
N ASP A 26 10.12 33.37 33.01
CA ASP A 26 11.52 33.40 32.61
C ASP A 26 12.26 34.46 33.47
N PRO A 27 13.38 34.11 34.14
CA PRO A 27 14.12 35.02 35.00
C PRO A 27 14.64 36.27 34.25
N ASP A 28 14.86 36.17 32.94
CA ASP A 28 15.33 37.27 32.10
C ASP A 28 14.18 38.06 31.44
N ALA A 29 12.93 37.74 31.76
CA ALA A 29 11.77 38.41 31.18
C ALA A 29 11.67 39.87 31.64
N PRO A 30 11.37 40.81 30.73
CA PRO A 30 11.10 42.19 31.13
C PRO A 30 9.93 42.25 32.12
N GLN A 31 10.13 42.94 33.25
CA GLN A 31 9.07 43.17 34.23
C GLN A 31 8.01 44.11 33.66
N HIS A 32 6.98 43.55 33.03
CA HIS A 32 5.74 44.26 32.76
C HIS A 32 4.78 44.06 33.94
N SER A 33 4.20 45.16 34.41
CA SER A 33 3.42 45.27 35.65
C SER A 33 1.94 44.89 35.51
N GLU A 34 1.51 44.35 34.37
CA GLU A 34 0.08 44.15 34.05
C GLU A 34 -0.26 42.74 33.50
N SER A 35 0.65 41.76 33.62
CA SER A 35 0.33 40.39 33.19
C SER A 35 -0.70 39.75 34.12
N ARG A 36 -1.86 39.35 33.57
CA ARG A 36 -2.83 38.50 34.28
C ARG A 36 -2.35 37.05 34.39
N LEU A 37 -1.36 36.66 33.58
CA LEU A 37 -0.76 35.34 33.65
C LEU A 37 0.30 35.33 34.76
N VAL A 38 0.10 34.45 35.75
CA VAL A 38 0.98 34.23 36.90
C VAL A 38 1.58 32.83 36.83
N ASP A 39 2.63 32.58 37.62
CA ASP A 39 3.19 31.24 37.76
C ASP A 39 2.16 30.30 38.38
N GLY A 40 2.04 29.08 37.83
CA GLY A 40 1.05 28.12 38.30
C GLY A 40 0.61 27.10 37.25
N PRO A 41 -0.33 26.21 37.60
CA PRO A 41 -0.85 25.18 36.72
C PRO A 41 -1.89 25.74 35.75
N TYR A 42 -1.66 25.53 34.46
CA TYR A 42 -2.58 25.88 33.39
C TYR A 42 -2.70 24.75 32.39
N THR A 43 -3.87 24.60 31.81
CA THR A 43 -4.07 23.79 30.61
C THR A 43 -4.14 24.70 29.38
N ALA A 44 -3.24 24.53 28.42
CA ALA A 44 -3.41 25.11 27.10
C ALA A 44 -4.53 24.36 26.35
N VAL A 45 -5.68 25.01 26.22
CA VAL A 45 -6.90 24.42 25.63
C VAL A 45 -6.79 24.39 24.11
N ARG A 46 -6.40 25.52 23.50
CA ARG A 46 -6.26 25.65 22.04
C ARG A 46 -5.30 26.75 21.63
N ARG A 47 -4.84 26.69 20.38
CA ARG A 47 -4.05 27.73 19.71
C ARG A 47 -4.85 28.30 18.54
N VAL A 48 -5.16 29.59 18.60
CA VAL A 48 -6.07 30.26 17.67
C VAL A 48 -5.33 31.32 16.88
N LYS A 49 -5.55 31.35 15.57
CA LYS A 49 -5.14 32.45 14.69
C LYS A 49 -6.36 33.27 14.29
N TYR A 50 -6.35 34.57 14.58
CA TYR A 50 -7.37 35.51 14.17
C TYR A 50 -6.95 36.27 12.90
N ASN A 51 -7.94 36.71 12.12
CA ASN A 51 -7.72 37.56 10.95
C ASN A 51 -7.24 38.96 11.35
N VAL A 52 -7.67 39.45 12.52
CA VAL A 52 -7.36 40.79 13.02
C VAL A 52 -6.46 40.74 14.26
N LYS A 53 -5.66 41.79 14.46
CA LYS A 53 -4.89 41.94 15.70
C LYS A 53 -5.85 42.07 16.86
N THR A 54 -5.69 41.21 17.85
CA THR A 54 -6.56 41.14 19.04
C THR A 54 -5.78 41.55 20.29
N THR A 55 -6.48 42.00 21.33
CA THR A 55 -5.89 42.30 22.64
C THR A 55 -5.37 41.03 23.31
N CYS A 56 -4.20 41.11 23.95
CA CYS A 56 -3.58 40.01 24.66
C CYS A 56 -3.83 40.13 26.17
N ASP A 57 -4.49 39.13 26.76
CA ASP A 57 -4.82 39.11 28.19
C ASP A 57 -3.57 39.04 29.08
N GLY A 58 -2.46 38.51 28.55
CA GLY A 58 -1.18 38.44 29.26
C GLY A 58 -0.38 39.75 29.30
N CYS A 59 -0.71 40.77 28.51
CA CYS A 59 0.00 42.06 28.58
C CYS A 59 -0.90 43.30 28.51
N GLY A 60 -2.23 43.12 28.43
CA GLY A 60 -3.22 44.20 28.40
C GLY A 60 -3.22 45.07 27.14
N LYS A 61 -2.24 44.93 26.23
CA LYS A 61 -2.04 45.84 25.10
C LYS A 61 -2.97 45.50 23.92
N PRO A 62 -3.72 46.48 23.36
CA PRO A 62 -4.74 46.28 22.32
C PRO A 62 -4.20 46.01 20.91
N LYS A 63 -2.88 45.93 20.72
CA LYS A 63 -2.26 45.62 19.43
C LYS A 63 -1.01 44.79 19.70
N GLN A 64 -0.97 43.51 19.29
CA GLN A 64 0.24 42.87 18.70
C GLN A 64 0.23 41.32 18.55
N ALA A 65 -0.90 40.64 18.42
CA ALA A 65 -0.85 39.26 17.93
C ALA A 65 -2.06 38.91 17.06
N GLN A 66 -1.82 38.10 16.03
CA GLN A 66 -2.85 37.33 15.35
C GLN A 66 -2.92 35.91 15.91
N LEU A 67 -1.84 35.40 16.53
CA LEU A 67 -1.75 34.03 17.06
C LEU A 67 -1.76 34.04 18.59
N PHE A 68 -2.68 33.28 19.18
CA PHE A 68 -2.92 33.20 20.62
C PHE A 68 -2.93 31.75 21.09
N ALA A 69 -2.57 31.55 22.36
CA ALA A 69 -2.98 30.38 23.12
C ALA A 69 -4.14 30.77 24.03
N VAL A 70 -5.15 29.91 24.10
CA VAL A 70 -6.20 29.96 25.13
C VAL A 70 -5.73 29.06 26.26
N LEU A 71 -5.43 29.67 27.40
CA LEU A 71 -4.94 29.00 28.60
C LEU A 71 -6.06 29.00 29.63
N ARG A 72 -6.30 27.87 30.28
CA ARG A 72 -7.24 27.76 31.38
C ARG A 72 -6.45 27.49 32.65
N HIS A 73 -6.61 28.33 33.68
CA HIS A 73 -6.01 28.05 34.98
C HIS A 73 -6.73 26.86 35.62
N ASP A 74 -5.98 25.88 36.13
CA ASP A 74 -6.59 24.61 36.54
C ASP A 74 -7.46 24.75 37.80
N ASP A 75 -7.06 25.60 38.76
CA ASP A 75 -7.83 25.85 39.98
C ASP A 75 -9.03 26.80 39.79
N THR A 76 -8.85 27.93 39.10
CA THR A 76 -9.89 28.97 38.98
C THR A 76 -10.81 28.76 37.79
N LEU A 77 -10.44 27.87 36.85
CA LEU A 77 -11.08 27.64 35.57
C LEU A 77 -11.18 28.90 34.68
N GLU A 78 -10.45 29.97 35.02
CA GLU A 78 -10.42 31.19 34.23
C GLU A 78 -9.68 30.94 32.90
N GLU A 79 -10.29 31.34 31.79
CA GLU A 79 -9.68 31.29 30.46
C GLU A 79 -9.05 32.63 30.08
N LEU A 80 -7.77 32.58 29.72
CA LEU A 80 -6.95 33.72 29.31
C LEU A 80 -6.49 33.52 27.86
N ARG A 81 -6.64 34.55 27.03
CA ARG A 81 -6.15 34.55 25.64
C ARG A 81 -4.84 35.31 25.57
N VAL A 82 -3.75 34.56 25.53
CA VAL A 82 -2.40 35.12 25.56
C VAL A 82 -1.74 35.02 24.19
N GLY A 83 -1.29 36.15 23.65
CA GLY A 83 -0.59 36.18 22.37
C GLY A 83 0.71 35.36 22.43
N MET A 84 0.98 34.56 21.41
CA MET A 84 2.16 33.68 21.39
C MET A 84 3.49 34.43 21.50
N ASN A 85 3.56 35.69 21.06
CA ASN A 85 4.73 36.54 21.25
C ASN A 85 4.91 36.94 22.73
N CYS A 86 3.81 37.20 23.44
CA CYS A 86 3.84 37.50 24.87
C CYS A 86 4.31 36.27 25.67
N LEU A 87 3.81 35.08 25.31
CA LEU A 87 4.27 33.83 25.88
C LEU A 87 5.76 33.61 25.62
N ARG A 88 6.22 33.80 24.39
CA ARG A 88 7.64 33.64 24.05
C ARG A 88 8.57 34.54 24.86
N ASN A 89 8.12 35.76 25.18
CA ASN A 89 8.94 36.74 25.89
C ASN A 89 8.96 36.55 27.41
N ASN A 90 7.93 35.92 28.00
CA ASN A 90 7.79 35.80 29.45
C ASN A 90 7.82 34.35 29.97
N PHE A 91 7.53 33.38 29.10
CA PHE A 91 7.29 31.96 29.38
C PHE A 91 7.81 31.12 28.20
N ARG A 92 9.10 31.26 27.90
CA ARG A 92 9.71 30.77 26.65
C ARG A 92 9.53 29.26 26.46
N GLU A 93 9.72 28.47 27.52
CA GLU A 93 9.57 27.01 27.50
C GLU A 93 8.14 26.61 27.14
N GLN A 94 7.14 27.14 27.85
CA GLN A 94 5.73 26.85 27.62
C GLN A 94 5.28 27.31 26.23
N ALA A 95 5.79 28.45 25.74
CA ALA A 95 5.51 28.90 24.38
C ALA A 95 6.03 27.92 23.31
N MET A 96 7.20 27.30 23.54
CA MET A 96 7.75 26.27 22.67
C MET A 96 6.96 24.97 22.75
N GLU A 97 6.56 24.55 23.95
CA GLU A 97 5.74 23.34 24.16
C GLU A 97 4.37 23.44 23.47
N ILE A 98 3.66 24.57 23.66
CA ILE A 98 2.38 24.84 22.98
C ILE A 98 2.55 24.80 21.47
N ALA A 99 3.59 25.45 20.93
CA ALA A 99 3.84 25.48 19.49
C ALA A 99 4.14 24.08 18.93
N SER A 100 4.94 23.29 19.66
CA SER A 100 5.28 21.91 19.31
C SER A 100 4.04 21.01 19.33
N ALA A 101 3.26 21.04 20.42
CA ALA A 101 2.04 20.26 20.57
C ALA A 101 1.01 20.60 19.47
N ALA A 102 0.83 21.90 19.15
CA ALA A 102 -0.04 22.32 18.06
C ALA A 102 0.41 21.78 16.70
N GLY A 103 1.72 21.78 16.44
CA GLY A 103 2.30 21.19 15.23
C GLY A 103 2.07 19.69 15.16
N GLN A 104 2.30 18.98 16.26
CA GLN A 104 2.10 17.53 16.35
C GLN A 104 0.63 17.14 16.17
N TYR A 105 -0.29 17.81 16.87
CA TYR A 105 -1.74 17.59 16.71
C TYR A 105 -2.17 17.84 15.27
N SER A 106 -1.79 18.98 14.68
CA SER A 106 -2.15 19.33 13.29
C SER A 106 -1.60 18.33 12.27
N ALA A 107 -0.40 17.77 12.52
CA ALA A 107 0.17 16.73 11.67
C ALA A 107 -0.57 15.39 11.86
N ARG A 108 -0.85 14.99 13.11
CA ARG A 108 -1.60 13.77 13.44
C ARG A 108 -3.01 13.80 12.83
N ARG A 109 -3.73 14.92 12.99
CA ARG A 109 -5.06 15.15 12.39
C ARG A 109 -5.04 15.02 10.88
N ARG A 110 -4.11 15.71 10.21
CA ARG A 110 -4.00 15.64 8.73
C ARG A 110 -3.75 14.22 8.25
N ARG A 111 -2.81 13.50 8.88
CA ARG A 111 -2.54 12.10 8.54
C ARG A 111 -3.75 11.21 8.77
N ALA A 112 -4.48 11.40 9.87
CA ALA A 112 -5.69 10.62 10.16
C ALA A 112 -6.79 10.86 9.11
N ILE A 113 -7.09 12.12 8.78
CA ILE A 113 -8.09 12.49 7.76
C ILE A 113 -7.70 11.96 6.37
N GLU A 114 -6.41 12.04 6.03
CA GLU A 114 -5.86 11.49 4.79
C GLU A 114 -5.99 9.97 4.73
N GLN A 115 -5.69 9.26 5.83
CA GLN A 115 -5.90 7.81 5.95
C GLN A 115 -7.37 7.43 5.81
N LEU A 116 -8.28 8.25 6.34
CA LEU A 116 -9.72 8.06 6.18
C LEU A 116 -10.22 8.44 4.77
N LYS A 117 -9.37 9.03 3.92
CA LYS A 117 -9.71 9.54 2.59
C LYS A 117 -10.92 10.47 2.62
N LEU A 118 -10.96 11.37 3.59
CA LEU A 118 -12.02 12.36 3.74
C LEU A 118 -11.49 13.74 3.36
N ASN A 119 -12.37 14.57 2.80
CA ASN A 119 -12.06 15.96 2.48
C ASN A 119 -12.74 16.88 3.49
N VAL A 120 -12.22 16.87 4.72
CA VAL A 120 -12.77 17.66 5.84
C VAL A 120 -11.64 18.36 6.60
N PRO A 121 -11.91 19.56 7.17
CA PRO A 121 -10.87 20.36 7.81
C PRO A 121 -10.52 19.90 9.24
N THR A 122 -11.44 19.23 9.94
CA THR A 122 -11.30 18.89 11.36
C THR A 122 -11.62 17.42 11.65
N MET A 123 -11.19 16.93 12.82
CA MET A 123 -11.45 15.54 13.21
C MET A 123 -12.91 15.33 13.60
N GLU A 124 -13.54 16.35 14.20
CA GLU A 124 -14.97 16.41 14.50
C GLU A 124 -15.80 16.19 13.22
N ALA A 125 -15.45 16.93 12.16
CA ALA A 125 -16.10 16.80 10.87
C ALA A 125 -15.84 15.43 10.23
N ALA A 126 -14.66 14.83 10.46
CA ALA A 126 -14.36 13.48 10.01
C ALA A 126 -15.23 12.43 10.72
N ILE A 127 -15.37 12.53 12.05
CA ILE A 127 -16.20 11.62 12.84
C ILE A 127 -17.67 11.75 12.40
N GLU A 128 -18.20 12.96 12.30
CA GLU A 128 -19.59 13.17 11.86
C GLU A 128 -19.80 12.69 10.42
N GLN A 129 -18.86 12.91 9.51
CA GLN A 129 -18.96 12.38 8.16
C GLN A 129 -19.00 10.84 8.13
N VAL A 130 -18.19 10.17 8.96
CA VAL A 130 -18.23 8.70 9.09
C VAL A 130 -19.55 8.25 9.72
N VAL A 131 -20.05 8.94 10.74
CA VAL A 131 -21.36 8.66 11.34
C VAL A 131 -22.48 8.73 10.29
N GLU A 132 -22.49 9.76 9.44
CA GLU A 132 -23.50 9.88 8.38
C GLU A 132 -23.36 8.80 7.31
N ILE A 133 -22.13 8.41 6.94
CA ILE A 133 -21.89 7.27 6.06
C ILE A 133 -22.44 5.97 6.67
N VAL A 134 -22.20 5.75 7.97
CA VAL A 134 -22.69 4.56 8.71
C VAL A 134 -24.21 4.54 8.79
N LYS A 135 -24.86 5.65 9.13
CA LYS A 135 -26.32 5.74 9.16
C LYS A 135 -26.95 5.46 7.79
N ALA A 136 -26.33 5.94 6.73
CA ALA A 136 -26.81 5.76 5.37
C ALA A 136 -26.66 4.33 4.87
N GLY A 137 -25.64 3.59 5.34
CA GLY A 137 -25.28 2.28 4.80
C GLY A 137 -25.62 1.09 5.69
N VAL A 138 -25.41 1.18 7.01
CA VAL A 138 -25.48 0.02 7.90
C VAL A 138 -26.89 -0.14 8.49
N PRO A 139 -27.54 -1.31 8.32
CA PRO A 139 -28.76 -1.64 9.04
C PRO A 139 -28.53 -1.68 10.56
N TYR A 140 -29.46 -1.18 11.38
CA TYR A 140 -29.38 -1.22 12.84
C TYR A 140 -28.12 -0.57 13.45
N HIS A 141 -27.74 0.60 12.92
CA HIS A 141 -26.49 1.30 13.21
C HIS A 141 -26.37 2.01 14.57
N ASP A 142 -27.43 2.06 15.40
CA ASP A 142 -27.45 2.88 16.63
C ASP A 142 -26.29 2.60 17.58
N HIS A 143 -25.91 1.33 17.72
CA HIS A 143 -24.81 0.92 18.59
C HIS A 143 -23.44 1.36 18.03
N LEU A 144 -23.24 1.31 16.71
CA LEU A 144 -22.02 1.77 16.04
C LEU A 144 -21.88 3.29 16.14
N VAL A 145 -22.98 4.03 15.94
CA VAL A 145 -23.00 5.49 16.06
C VAL A 145 -22.64 5.92 17.48
N ARG A 146 -23.06 5.17 18.50
CA ARG A 146 -22.67 5.43 19.89
C ARG A 146 -21.16 5.28 20.09
N LEU A 147 -20.58 4.17 19.62
CA LEU A 147 -19.13 3.92 19.71
C LEU A 147 -18.32 4.99 18.96
N LEU A 148 -18.76 5.41 17.78
CA LEU A 148 -18.09 6.49 17.04
C LEU A 148 -18.09 7.82 17.79
N ARG A 149 -19.15 8.10 18.54
CA ARG A 149 -19.30 9.33 19.33
C ARG A 149 -18.52 9.32 20.64
N GLU A 150 -18.00 8.17 21.06
CA GLU A 150 -17.09 8.06 22.21
C GLU A 150 -15.66 8.49 21.84
N ILE A 151 -15.33 8.56 20.54
CA ILE A 151 -14.03 9.02 20.07
C ILE A 151 -13.90 10.51 20.32
N ASP A 152 -12.97 10.90 21.18
CA ASP A 152 -12.64 12.29 21.45
C ASP A 152 -11.79 12.86 20.28
N PRO A 153 -12.30 13.87 19.55
CA PRO A 153 -11.57 14.55 18.45
C PRO A 153 -10.23 15.17 18.87
N LEU A 154 -10.01 15.40 20.16
CA LEU A 154 -8.81 16.03 20.71
C LEU A 154 -7.75 14.99 21.09
N THR A 155 -8.19 13.89 21.70
CA THR A 155 -7.31 12.87 22.27
C THR A 155 -7.28 11.56 21.47
N PHE A 156 -7.89 11.53 20.27
CA PHE A 156 -7.93 10.35 19.42
C PHE A 156 -6.55 9.70 19.21
N THR A 157 -6.59 8.38 19.21
CA THR A 157 -5.46 7.47 19.07
C THR A 157 -5.40 6.88 17.66
N SER A 158 -4.33 6.12 17.37
CA SER A 158 -4.27 5.34 16.12
C SER A 158 -5.33 4.25 16.04
N GLU A 159 -5.78 3.71 17.18
CA GLU A 159 -6.85 2.71 17.20
C GLU A 159 -8.20 3.33 16.85
N ASP A 160 -8.47 4.56 17.32
CA ASP A 160 -9.71 5.28 16.97
C ASP A 160 -9.81 5.56 15.47
N VAL A 161 -8.69 5.94 14.83
CA VAL A 161 -8.63 6.12 13.37
C VAL A 161 -8.91 4.81 12.65
N LYS A 162 -8.43 3.68 13.18
CA LYS A 162 -8.69 2.36 12.63
C LYS A 162 -10.16 1.96 12.78
N VAL A 163 -10.78 2.23 13.94
CA VAL A 163 -12.22 2.02 14.17
C VAL A 163 -13.06 2.85 13.18
N LEU A 164 -12.74 4.13 13.00
CA LEU A 164 -13.38 5.00 12.01
C LEU A 164 -13.25 4.43 10.59
N ALA A 165 -12.06 3.96 10.21
CA ALA A 165 -11.82 3.37 8.90
C ALA A 165 -12.57 2.05 8.72
N ASP A 166 -12.67 1.21 9.75
CA ASP A 166 -13.34 -0.08 9.72
C ASP A 166 -14.87 0.11 9.61
N PHE A 167 -15.46 1.05 10.35
CA PHE A 167 -16.89 1.34 10.26
C PHE A 167 -17.27 2.05 8.96
N LYS A 168 -16.42 2.96 8.45
CA LYS A 168 -16.60 3.51 7.11
C LYS A 168 -16.64 2.39 6.06
N ARG A 169 -15.73 1.41 6.16
CA ARG A 169 -15.68 0.24 5.25
C ARG A 169 -16.87 -0.69 5.41
N LEU A 170 -17.36 -0.90 6.64
CA LEU A 170 -18.60 -1.64 6.91
C LEU A 170 -19.81 -0.97 6.23
N ALA A 171 -19.92 0.35 6.31
CA ALA A 171 -21.00 1.08 5.66
C ALA A 171 -20.91 1.03 4.14
N GLN A 172 -19.69 1.20 3.58
CA GLN A 172 -19.45 1.07 2.14
C GLN A 172 -19.82 -0.32 1.62
N TYR A 173 -19.54 -1.38 2.39
CA TYR A 173 -19.97 -2.74 2.06
C TYR A 173 -21.46 -2.81 1.77
N HIS A 174 -22.29 -2.34 2.71
CA HIS A 174 -23.75 -2.41 2.57
C HIS A 174 -24.26 -1.50 1.44
N LEU A 175 -23.75 -0.26 1.36
CA LEU A 175 -24.12 0.67 0.29
C LEU A 175 -23.84 0.09 -1.11
N ASP A 176 -22.73 -0.66 -1.27
CA ASP A 176 -22.39 -1.26 -2.55
C ASP A 176 -23.41 -2.33 -2.97
N TRP A 177 -23.93 -3.10 -2.02
CA TRP A 177 -24.97 -4.10 -2.28
C TRP A 177 -26.34 -3.48 -2.58
N GLU A 178 -26.64 -2.31 -2.01
CA GLU A 178 -27.88 -1.57 -2.30
C GLU A 178 -27.83 -0.83 -3.64
N ARG A 179 -26.66 -0.28 -4.00
CA ARG A 179 -26.55 0.69 -5.10
C ARG A 179 -26.26 0.08 -6.47
N ASN A 180 -25.78 -1.17 -6.60
CA ASN A 180 -25.39 -1.68 -7.92
C ASN A 180 -25.17 -3.20 -8.05
N GLY A 181 -25.30 -3.71 -9.28
CA GLY A 181 -24.87 -5.06 -9.71
C GLY A 181 -23.34 -5.28 -9.72
N LEU A 182 -22.54 -4.27 -9.34
CA LEU A 182 -21.08 -4.35 -9.26
C LEU A 182 -20.59 -5.04 -7.98
N ALA A 183 -21.38 -5.06 -6.91
CA ALA A 183 -21.00 -5.73 -5.66
C ALA A 183 -20.74 -7.22 -5.90
N SER A 184 -21.66 -7.90 -6.62
CA SER A 184 -21.47 -9.31 -6.99
C SER A 184 -20.22 -9.53 -7.83
N LEU A 185 -19.96 -8.65 -8.82
CA LEU A 185 -18.75 -8.72 -9.62
C LEU A 185 -17.48 -8.54 -8.79
N ARG A 186 -17.49 -7.66 -7.79
CA ARG A 186 -16.34 -7.45 -6.91
C ARG A 186 -16.03 -8.68 -6.06
N TRP A 187 -17.02 -9.27 -5.42
CA TRP A 187 -16.80 -10.45 -4.57
C TRP A 187 -16.48 -11.69 -5.40
N GLN A 188 -17.02 -11.80 -6.62
CA GLN A 188 -16.54 -12.77 -7.61
C GLN A 188 -15.06 -12.52 -7.94
N ALA A 189 -14.67 -11.25 -8.10
CA ALA A 189 -13.30 -10.87 -8.41
C ALA A 189 -12.34 -11.25 -7.28
N LEU A 190 -12.71 -11.00 -6.02
CA LEU A 190 -11.88 -11.36 -4.87
C LEU A 190 -11.77 -12.89 -4.74
N ARG A 191 -12.89 -13.60 -4.93
CA ARG A 191 -12.96 -15.06 -4.91
C ARG A 191 -12.01 -15.72 -5.90
N THR A 192 -11.80 -15.11 -7.07
CA THR A 192 -10.90 -15.62 -8.11
C THR A 192 -9.57 -14.89 -8.17
N HIS A 193 -9.24 -14.05 -7.18
CA HIS A 193 -8.04 -13.21 -7.23
C HIS A 193 -6.74 -14.05 -7.31
N PRO A 194 -5.77 -13.71 -8.19
CA PRO A 194 -4.51 -14.45 -8.35
C PRO A 194 -3.71 -14.65 -7.05
N MET A 195 -3.65 -13.62 -6.19
CA MET A 195 -3.10 -13.70 -4.82
C MET A 195 -3.48 -14.97 -4.06
N LEU A 196 -4.70 -15.50 -4.20
CA LEU A 196 -5.15 -16.67 -3.44
C LEU A 196 -4.32 -17.93 -3.71
N HIS A 197 -3.60 -18.00 -4.83
CA HIS A 197 -2.69 -19.11 -5.12
C HIS A 197 -1.42 -19.11 -4.28
N PHE A 198 -1.03 -17.93 -3.79
CA PHE A 198 0.16 -17.72 -2.98
C PHE A 198 -0.11 -17.80 -1.48
N LEU A 199 -1.37 -17.97 -1.09
CA LEU A 199 -1.75 -18.19 0.30
C LEU A 199 -1.65 -19.67 0.66
N LYS A 200 -1.63 -19.96 1.97
CA LYS A 200 -1.77 -21.34 2.44
C LYS A 200 -3.11 -21.91 1.95
N PRO A 201 -3.21 -23.21 1.59
CA PRO A 201 -4.45 -23.79 1.06
C PRO A 201 -5.68 -23.51 1.93
N ARG A 202 -5.51 -23.58 3.26
CA ARG A 202 -6.57 -23.28 4.23
C ARG A 202 -7.02 -21.82 4.21
N GLU A 203 -6.10 -20.88 4.10
CA GLU A 203 -6.41 -19.44 4.05
C GLU A 203 -7.11 -19.11 2.73
N ALA A 204 -6.61 -19.62 1.60
CA ALA A 204 -7.23 -19.45 0.30
C ALA A 204 -8.67 -19.98 0.29
N GLN A 205 -8.91 -21.13 0.92
CA GLN A 205 -10.22 -21.74 1.05
C GLN A 205 -11.17 -20.87 1.89
N GLN A 206 -10.70 -20.35 3.03
CA GLN A 206 -11.49 -19.44 3.87
C GLN A 206 -11.93 -18.17 3.13
N VAL A 207 -11.04 -17.57 2.32
CA VAL A 207 -11.41 -16.39 1.53
C VAL A 207 -12.51 -16.73 0.52
N ARG A 208 -12.39 -17.88 -0.16
CA ARG A 208 -13.38 -18.33 -1.13
C ARG A 208 -14.73 -18.58 -0.48
N GLU A 209 -14.75 -19.27 0.65
CA GLU A 209 -15.97 -19.55 1.43
C GLU A 209 -16.66 -18.27 1.90
N LEU A 210 -15.90 -17.29 2.41
CA LEU A 210 -16.45 -15.99 2.80
C LEU A 210 -17.03 -15.23 1.60
N CYS A 211 -16.36 -15.26 0.44
CA CYS A 211 -16.88 -14.63 -0.77
C CYS A 211 -18.13 -15.35 -1.29
N ASP A 212 -18.14 -16.69 -1.28
CA ASP A 212 -19.29 -17.50 -1.68
C ASP A 212 -20.49 -17.22 -0.79
N GLU A 213 -20.27 -17.09 0.52
CA GLU A 213 -21.33 -16.74 1.47
C GLU A 213 -21.84 -15.31 1.26
N ALA A 214 -20.95 -14.34 1.03
CA ALA A 214 -21.33 -12.96 0.69
C ALA A 214 -22.22 -12.91 -0.57
N LEU A 215 -21.83 -13.66 -1.61
CA LEU A 215 -22.56 -13.77 -2.87
C LEU A 215 -23.91 -14.45 -2.69
N ARG A 216 -23.95 -15.55 -1.93
CA ARG A 216 -25.18 -16.32 -1.64
C ARG A 216 -26.19 -15.51 -0.83
N LEU A 217 -25.72 -14.77 0.17
CA LEU A 217 -26.55 -13.95 1.06
C LEU A 217 -26.80 -12.54 0.54
N GLN A 218 -26.30 -12.19 -0.65
CA GLN A 218 -26.45 -10.85 -1.24
C GLN A 218 -26.03 -9.74 -0.28
N GLY A 219 -24.89 -9.90 0.39
CA GLY A 219 -24.36 -8.89 1.30
C GLY A 219 -24.94 -8.88 2.72
N ARG A 220 -25.72 -9.90 3.12
CA ARG A 220 -26.27 -10.00 4.49
C ARG A 220 -25.36 -10.77 5.44
N LEU A 221 -24.06 -10.47 5.42
CA LEU A 221 -23.10 -11.04 6.35
C LEU A 221 -23.14 -10.32 7.70
N ASN A 222 -22.62 -10.98 8.74
CA ASN A 222 -22.38 -10.32 10.02
C ASN A 222 -21.16 -9.39 9.94
N GLU A 223 -21.07 -8.43 10.87
CA GLU A 223 -20.01 -7.40 10.88
C GLU A 223 -18.60 -7.97 10.91
N ALA A 224 -18.37 -9.07 11.63
CA ALA A 224 -17.07 -9.71 11.74
C ALA A 224 -16.61 -10.32 10.40
N ASP A 225 -17.53 -10.96 9.66
CA ASP A 225 -17.27 -11.50 8.34
C ASP A 225 -17.04 -10.41 7.30
N ILE A 226 -17.79 -9.31 7.39
CA ILE A 226 -17.58 -8.13 6.55
C ILE A 226 -16.18 -7.53 6.81
N GLY A 227 -15.80 -7.39 8.09
CA GLY A 227 -14.46 -6.91 8.47
C GLY A 227 -13.34 -7.81 7.93
N ARG A 228 -13.53 -9.14 7.97
CA ARG A 228 -12.60 -10.11 7.36
C ARG A 228 -12.50 -9.93 5.85
N LEU A 229 -13.62 -9.83 5.14
CA LEU A 229 -13.64 -9.63 3.69
C LEU A 229 -12.98 -8.32 3.28
N ASN A 230 -13.26 -7.23 3.99
CA ASN A 230 -12.66 -5.93 3.75
C ASN A 230 -11.14 -5.95 3.97
N THR A 231 -10.67 -6.72 4.96
CA THR A 231 -9.23 -6.95 5.18
C THR A 231 -8.58 -7.68 4.01
N TRP A 232 -9.25 -8.74 3.50
CA TRP A 232 -8.77 -9.47 2.32
C TRP A 232 -8.77 -8.63 1.06
N LEU A 233 -9.78 -7.77 0.88
CA LEU A 233 -9.86 -6.83 -0.23
C LEU A 233 -8.72 -5.80 -0.17
N ALA A 234 -8.45 -5.21 1.00
CA ALA A 234 -7.34 -4.29 1.18
C ALA A 234 -5.98 -4.97 0.94
N ARG A 235 -5.84 -6.23 1.35
CA ARG A 235 -4.64 -7.04 1.09
C ARG A 235 -4.48 -7.34 -0.41
N SER A 236 -5.56 -7.67 -1.11
CA SER A 236 -5.52 -7.98 -2.54
C SER A 236 -5.20 -6.75 -3.38
N ALA A 237 -5.73 -5.57 -3.03
CA ALA A 237 -5.42 -4.30 -3.69
C ALA A 237 -3.94 -3.92 -3.61
N ARG A 238 -3.24 -4.32 -2.54
CA ARG A 238 -1.81 -4.06 -2.33
C ARG A 238 -0.91 -5.18 -2.85
N TRP A 239 -1.49 -6.30 -3.29
CA TRP A 239 -0.72 -7.45 -3.74
C TRP A 239 -0.04 -7.13 -5.07
N GLN A 240 1.26 -7.39 -5.15
CA GLN A 240 2.03 -7.27 -6.37
C GLN A 240 2.31 -8.69 -6.91
N PRO A 241 2.05 -8.94 -8.21
CA PRO A 241 2.42 -10.20 -8.83
C PRO A 241 3.92 -10.45 -8.74
N PRO A 242 4.34 -11.68 -8.41
CA PRO A 242 5.73 -12.09 -8.58
C PRO A 242 6.09 -12.36 -10.05
N PHE A 243 5.10 -12.47 -10.93
CA PHE A 243 5.29 -12.78 -12.35
C PHE A 243 4.55 -11.78 -13.25
N PRO A 244 4.92 -11.69 -14.53
CA PRO A 244 4.29 -10.75 -15.44
C PRO A 244 2.81 -11.09 -15.70
N GLN A 245 1.98 -10.06 -15.82
CA GLN A 245 0.51 -10.16 -15.91
C GLN A 245 0.07 -10.50 -17.33
N LEU A 246 -1.02 -11.26 -17.47
CA LEU A 246 -1.68 -11.42 -18.77
C LEU A 246 -2.08 -10.05 -19.33
N VAL A 247 -1.83 -9.83 -20.63
CA VAL A 247 -2.29 -8.62 -21.32
C VAL A 247 -3.80 -8.52 -21.22
N LEU A 248 -4.31 -7.30 -21.08
CA LEU A 248 -5.72 -7.02 -20.86
C LEU A 248 -6.62 -7.75 -21.87
N PRO A 249 -7.82 -8.19 -21.43
CA PRO A 249 -8.82 -8.83 -22.29
C PRO A 249 -9.17 -8.06 -23.57
N GLU A 250 -8.99 -6.73 -23.57
CA GLU A 250 -9.25 -5.87 -24.72
C GLU A 250 -8.32 -6.16 -25.91
N GLY A 251 -7.08 -6.59 -25.65
CA GLY A 251 -6.16 -7.09 -26.68
C GLY A 251 -6.34 -8.58 -26.95
N TYR A 252 -6.76 -9.36 -25.95
CA TYR A 252 -6.93 -10.82 -26.02
C TYR A 252 -8.16 -11.28 -25.21
N PRO A 253 -9.32 -11.45 -25.85
CA PRO A 253 -10.62 -11.61 -25.16
C PRO A 253 -10.80 -12.94 -24.43
N SER A 254 -9.88 -13.89 -24.59
CA SER A 254 -9.89 -15.15 -23.87
C SER A 254 -8.47 -15.60 -23.49
N GLN A 255 -8.39 -16.48 -22.49
CA GLN A 255 -7.14 -17.17 -22.16
C GLN A 255 -6.54 -17.87 -23.37
N GLU A 256 -7.37 -18.59 -24.14
CA GLU A 256 -6.95 -19.35 -25.30
C GLU A 256 -6.32 -18.45 -26.38
N THR A 257 -6.91 -17.27 -26.63
CA THR A 257 -6.37 -16.33 -27.62
C THR A 257 -5.06 -15.70 -27.15
N TYR A 258 -4.95 -15.34 -25.87
CA TYR A 258 -3.69 -14.84 -25.33
C TYR A 258 -2.60 -15.91 -25.32
N GLU A 259 -2.91 -17.11 -24.84
CA GLU A 259 -1.95 -18.23 -24.81
C GLU A 259 -1.53 -18.62 -26.22
N ALA A 260 -2.43 -18.64 -27.20
CA ALA A 260 -2.09 -18.90 -28.60
C ALA A 260 -1.14 -17.83 -29.14
N ALA A 261 -1.41 -16.54 -28.90
CA ALA A 261 -0.53 -15.46 -29.33
C ALA A 261 0.83 -15.52 -28.63
N LEU A 262 0.86 -15.87 -27.34
CA LEU A 262 2.09 -16.06 -26.58
C LEU A 262 2.88 -17.29 -27.06
N ARG A 263 2.20 -18.38 -27.43
CA ARG A 263 2.83 -19.54 -28.08
C ARG A 263 3.46 -19.14 -29.39
N THR A 264 2.76 -18.40 -30.25
CA THR A 264 3.30 -17.92 -31.52
C THR A 264 4.53 -17.03 -31.29
N ALA A 265 4.43 -16.05 -30.39
CA ALA A 265 5.57 -15.20 -30.04
C ALA A 265 6.74 -16.02 -29.47
N LEU A 266 6.46 -17.00 -28.61
CA LEU A 266 7.49 -17.87 -28.05
C LEU A 266 8.12 -18.78 -29.10
N GLN A 267 7.34 -19.32 -30.04
CA GLN A 267 7.83 -20.09 -31.19
C GLN A 267 8.75 -19.25 -32.08
N GLU A 268 8.37 -18.00 -32.36
CA GLU A 268 9.22 -17.05 -33.07
C GLU A 268 10.51 -16.80 -32.30
N ARG A 269 10.45 -16.60 -30.98
CA ARG A 269 11.65 -16.42 -30.15
C ARG A 269 12.53 -17.67 -30.08
N VAL A 270 11.94 -18.85 -29.99
CA VAL A 270 12.66 -20.12 -30.03
C VAL A 270 13.35 -20.30 -31.39
N ARG A 271 12.68 -19.88 -32.46
CA ARG A 271 13.25 -19.84 -33.81
C ARG A 271 14.37 -18.81 -33.92
N GLU A 272 14.19 -17.58 -33.44
CA GLU A 272 15.17 -16.47 -33.48
C GLU A 272 16.41 -16.73 -32.61
N ALA A 273 16.23 -17.29 -31.42
CA ALA A 273 17.33 -17.66 -30.53
C ALA A 273 18.22 -18.75 -31.15
N ALA A 274 17.68 -19.57 -32.05
CA ALA A 274 18.46 -20.50 -32.87
C ALA A 274 19.46 -19.79 -33.80
N PHE A 275 19.24 -18.50 -34.11
CA PHE A 275 20.06 -17.69 -35.02
C PHE A 275 21.01 -16.72 -34.33
N THR A 276 20.85 -16.46 -33.02
CA THR A 276 21.78 -15.58 -32.31
C THR A 276 22.93 -16.42 -31.78
N GLN A 277 24.04 -16.46 -32.53
CA GLN A 277 25.33 -16.95 -32.05
C GLN A 277 25.66 -16.28 -30.72
N VAL A 278 25.51 -17.01 -29.61
CA VAL A 278 25.99 -16.52 -28.34
C VAL A 278 27.41 -17.06 -28.18
N TYR A 279 28.39 -16.18 -28.36
CA TYR A 279 29.81 -16.42 -28.07
C TYR A 279 30.01 -16.63 -26.57
N TRP A 280 29.52 -17.75 -26.04
CA TRP A 280 29.89 -18.18 -24.69
C TRP A 280 30.90 -19.31 -24.80
N ARG A 281 32.04 -19.10 -24.14
CA ARG A 281 33.19 -20.00 -24.01
C ARG A 281 32.88 -21.30 -23.21
N THR A 282 31.60 -21.64 -23.02
CA THR A 282 31.12 -22.83 -22.30
C THR A 282 29.64 -23.02 -22.61
N PRO A 283 29.11 -24.27 -22.74
CA PRO A 283 27.67 -24.48 -22.82
C PRO A 283 27.01 -24.01 -21.52
N PHE A 284 26.45 -22.80 -21.52
CA PHE A 284 25.58 -22.33 -20.46
C PHE A 284 24.32 -23.18 -20.50
N VAL A 285 24.06 -23.89 -19.41
CA VAL A 285 22.83 -24.66 -19.21
C VAL A 285 21.99 -23.83 -18.26
N PRO A 286 20.99 -23.08 -18.76
CA PRO A 286 20.17 -22.22 -17.90
C PRO A 286 19.37 -23.10 -16.95
N ASP A 287 19.23 -22.64 -15.72
CA ASP A 287 18.33 -23.25 -14.77
C ASP A 287 16.90 -23.15 -15.35
N PRO A 288 16.13 -24.25 -15.42
CA PRO A 288 14.71 -24.20 -15.76
C PRO A 288 13.92 -23.14 -14.99
N ALA A 289 14.40 -22.76 -13.80
CA ALA A 289 13.88 -21.69 -12.95
C ALA A 289 14.08 -20.24 -13.49
N GLN A 290 14.97 -20.01 -14.47
CA GLN A 290 15.38 -18.67 -14.89
C GLN A 290 14.49 -18.07 -15.98
N ILE A 291 14.02 -16.83 -15.74
CA ILE A 291 13.39 -15.97 -16.76
C ILE A 291 14.46 -15.02 -17.30
N VAL A 292 14.62 -14.95 -18.61
CA VAL A 292 15.70 -14.15 -19.23
C VAL A 292 15.20 -12.98 -20.09
N SER A 293 13.91 -12.92 -20.41
CA SER A 293 13.31 -11.81 -21.16
C SER A 293 11.78 -11.71 -20.98
N THR A 294 11.16 -10.75 -21.65
CA THR A 294 9.69 -10.54 -21.65
C THR A 294 9.12 -10.46 -23.07
N ALA A 295 7.99 -11.13 -23.32
CA ALA A 295 7.26 -11.13 -24.59
C ALA A 295 5.76 -11.07 -24.32
N LEU A 296 5.05 -10.17 -24.98
CA LEU A 296 3.62 -9.90 -24.71
C LEU A 296 3.32 -9.70 -23.21
N GLY A 297 4.23 -9.04 -22.48
CA GLY A 297 4.08 -8.84 -21.05
C GLY A 297 4.16 -10.11 -20.20
N ALA A 298 4.59 -11.25 -20.77
CA ALA A 298 4.89 -12.50 -20.07
C ALA A 298 6.40 -12.67 -19.88
N GLY A 299 6.83 -13.24 -18.76
CA GLY A 299 8.23 -13.60 -18.52
C GLY A 299 8.53 -14.92 -19.23
N TYR A 300 9.56 -14.94 -20.07
CA TYR A 300 9.92 -16.13 -20.81
C TYR A 300 11.43 -16.40 -20.82
N ALA A 301 11.78 -17.63 -21.16
CA ALA A 301 13.13 -18.05 -21.44
C ALA A 301 13.19 -19.02 -22.63
N VAL A 302 14.34 -19.04 -23.30
CA VAL A 302 14.61 -19.89 -24.46
C VAL A 302 16.02 -20.42 -24.33
N VAL A 303 16.18 -21.73 -24.52
CA VAL A 303 17.46 -22.41 -24.31
C VAL A 303 17.69 -23.48 -25.36
N GLY A 304 18.96 -23.69 -25.73
CA GLY A 304 19.36 -24.83 -26.56
C GLY A 304 19.71 -26.03 -25.68
N ILE A 305 19.10 -27.19 -25.92
CA ILE A 305 19.36 -28.44 -25.17
C ILE A 305 19.71 -29.60 -26.08
N GLU A 306 20.52 -30.52 -25.58
CA GLU A 306 20.84 -31.75 -26.31
C GLU A 306 19.58 -32.60 -26.54
N PRO A 307 19.41 -33.23 -27.72
CA PRO A 307 18.25 -34.04 -28.07
C PRO A 307 17.84 -35.06 -27.01
N HIS A 308 18.82 -35.76 -26.43
CA HIS A 308 18.59 -36.82 -25.46
C HIS A 308 18.19 -36.29 -24.07
N ARG A 309 18.44 -35.00 -23.77
CA ARG A 309 18.05 -34.35 -22.51
C ARG A 309 16.71 -33.63 -22.61
N LYS A 310 16.15 -33.49 -23.81
CA LYS A 310 14.89 -32.77 -24.09
C LYS A 310 13.77 -33.18 -23.14
N GLN A 311 13.50 -34.48 -23.07
CA GLN A 311 12.39 -34.99 -22.27
C GLN A 311 12.58 -34.73 -20.77
N ARG A 312 13.83 -34.81 -20.29
CA ARG A 312 14.16 -34.54 -18.88
C ARG A 312 13.92 -33.07 -18.53
N TYR A 313 14.39 -32.14 -19.35
CA TYR A 313 14.18 -30.70 -19.13
C TYR A 313 12.70 -30.32 -19.23
N ARG A 314 11.99 -30.85 -20.24
CA ARG A 314 10.54 -30.67 -20.36
C ARG A 314 9.83 -31.15 -19.10
N THR A 315 10.21 -32.31 -18.57
CA THR A 315 9.63 -32.85 -17.34
C THR A 315 9.96 -31.98 -16.13
N GLN A 316 11.18 -31.45 -16.02
CA GLN A 316 11.58 -30.55 -14.94
C GLN A 316 10.79 -29.23 -14.97
N ILE A 317 10.72 -28.57 -16.13
CA ILE A 317 9.93 -27.34 -16.32
C ILE A 317 8.46 -27.55 -15.93
N MET A 318 7.87 -28.69 -16.31
CA MET A 318 6.47 -29.00 -16.01
C MET A 318 6.22 -29.42 -14.54
N ASN A 319 7.26 -29.84 -13.81
CA ASN A 319 7.15 -30.41 -12.47
C ASN A 319 7.76 -29.56 -11.35
N GLU A 320 8.48 -28.49 -11.65
CA GLU A 320 9.08 -27.63 -10.61
C GLU A 320 8.01 -26.96 -9.74
N ASP A 321 8.04 -27.31 -8.45
CA ASP A 321 7.15 -26.81 -7.39
C ASP A 321 7.16 -25.27 -7.29
N GLY A 322 8.30 -24.63 -7.60
CA GLY A 322 8.44 -23.17 -7.59
C GLY A 322 7.54 -22.47 -8.59
N TYR A 323 7.24 -23.12 -9.71
CA TYR A 323 6.33 -22.62 -10.73
C TYR A 323 4.88 -22.95 -10.43
N ARG A 324 4.60 -24.18 -9.98
CA ARG A 324 3.22 -24.61 -9.67
C ARG A 324 2.58 -23.86 -8.51
N ARG A 325 3.37 -23.35 -7.56
CA ARG A 325 2.85 -22.64 -6.38
C ARG A 325 2.41 -21.19 -6.66
N GLY A 326 2.75 -20.62 -7.83
CA GLY A 326 2.48 -19.20 -8.11
C GLY A 326 1.97 -18.87 -9.52
N THR A 327 2.21 -19.74 -10.50
CA THR A 327 1.90 -19.48 -11.91
C THR A 327 1.22 -20.71 -12.48
N ARG A 328 0.15 -20.52 -13.26
CA ARG A 328 -0.78 -21.61 -13.57
C ARG A 328 -0.95 -21.94 -15.06
N SER A 329 -0.22 -21.28 -15.96
CA SER A 329 0.03 -21.83 -17.30
C SER A 329 1.52 -21.77 -17.60
N VAL A 330 2.14 -22.94 -17.71
CA VAL A 330 3.48 -23.08 -18.28
C VAL A 330 3.28 -23.40 -19.75
N ILE A 331 3.60 -22.43 -20.61
CA ILE A 331 3.60 -22.65 -22.05
C ILE A 331 4.99 -23.13 -22.41
N VAL A 332 5.09 -24.28 -23.08
CA VAL A 332 6.36 -24.83 -23.55
C VAL A 332 6.30 -24.99 -25.06
N GLU A 333 7.26 -24.40 -25.75
CA GLU A 333 7.36 -24.45 -27.20
C GLU A 333 8.69 -25.05 -27.65
N GLU A 334 8.62 -25.89 -28.68
CA GLU A 334 9.77 -26.62 -29.22
C GLU A 334 10.17 -26.03 -30.57
N GLY A 335 11.46 -25.77 -30.72
CA GLY A 335 12.06 -25.32 -31.97
C GLY A 335 12.57 -26.47 -32.84
N THR A 336 12.93 -26.14 -34.07
CA THR A 336 13.62 -27.07 -34.97
C THR A 336 15.00 -27.45 -34.45
N ARG A 337 15.41 -28.68 -34.77
CA ARG A 337 16.77 -29.17 -34.48
C ARG A 337 17.79 -28.34 -35.26
N GLY A 338 18.76 -27.79 -34.56
CA GLY A 338 19.88 -27.04 -35.15
C GLY A 338 21.22 -27.69 -34.80
N THR A 339 22.29 -27.09 -35.33
CA THR A 339 23.67 -27.45 -34.98
C THR A 339 24.35 -26.19 -34.47
N TYR A 340 24.81 -26.20 -33.22
CA TYR A 340 25.67 -25.12 -32.71
C TYR A 340 27.11 -25.56 -32.82
N THR A 341 27.96 -24.61 -33.17
CA THR A 341 29.41 -24.71 -33.02
C THR A 341 29.76 -24.04 -31.71
N VAL A 342 30.24 -24.82 -30.74
CA VAL A 342 30.74 -24.27 -29.47
C VAL A 342 32.24 -24.49 -29.42
N ALA A 343 32.98 -23.42 -29.14
CA ALA A 343 34.41 -23.53 -28.87
C ALA A 343 34.60 -24.41 -27.62
N ALA A 344 35.28 -25.54 -27.78
CA ALA A 344 35.55 -26.44 -26.68
C ALA A 344 36.65 -25.86 -25.80
N ILE A 345 36.32 -25.49 -24.55
CA ILE A 345 37.33 -25.18 -23.53
C ILE A 345 37.15 -26.18 -22.39
N MET A 346 38.15 -27.04 -22.19
CA MET A 346 38.23 -27.85 -20.99
C MET A 346 38.72 -26.98 -19.83
N ARG A 347 37.82 -26.59 -18.91
CA ARG A 347 38.26 -26.39 -17.53
C ARG A 347 38.40 -27.76 -16.89
N ARG A 348 39.65 -28.17 -16.61
CA ARG A 348 39.97 -29.33 -15.77
C ARG A 348 39.11 -29.28 -14.50
N ARG A 349 38.14 -30.19 -14.36
CA ARG A 349 37.41 -30.39 -13.10
C ARG A 349 38.33 -31.13 -12.13
N GLY A 350 38.98 -30.36 -11.26
CA GLY A 350 39.41 -30.69 -9.90
C GLY A 350 40.16 -32.00 -9.63
N GLY A 351 41.42 -31.87 -9.21
CA GLY A 351 42.08 -32.85 -8.34
C GLY A 351 43.60 -32.84 -8.40
N ALA A 352 44.23 -32.32 -7.32
CA ALA A 352 45.64 -32.43 -6.92
C ALA A 352 46.59 -31.27 -7.31
N GLN A 353 47.02 -30.62 -6.22
CA GLN A 353 48.16 -29.74 -5.93
C GLN A 353 49.04 -29.16 -7.05
N VAL A 354 49.17 -27.84 -6.92
CA VAL A 354 50.24 -26.94 -7.39
C VAL A 354 51.61 -27.62 -7.50
N ARG A 355 52.25 -27.45 -8.65
CA ARG A 355 53.64 -27.01 -8.66
C ARG A 355 53.85 -26.02 -9.79
N ASP A 356 54.51 -24.94 -9.42
CA ASP A 356 54.87 -23.78 -10.21
C ASP A 356 55.42 -24.19 -11.58
N ASP A 357 54.78 -23.69 -12.64
CA ASP A 357 55.41 -23.39 -13.91
C ASP A 357 54.65 -22.18 -14.48
N GLU A 358 55.22 -21.00 -14.25
CA GLU A 358 54.89 -19.77 -14.98
C GLU A 358 55.25 -19.98 -16.45
N ASP A 359 54.35 -20.60 -17.23
CA ASP A 359 54.24 -20.54 -18.70
C ASP A 359 53.44 -21.74 -19.26
N SER A 360 52.12 -21.78 -19.03
CA SER A 360 51.26 -22.59 -19.90
C SER A 360 49.96 -21.87 -20.26
N ASP A 361 50.12 -20.82 -21.05
CA ASP A 361 49.10 -20.25 -21.94
C ASP A 361 48.77 -21.21 -23.11
N ASN A 362 48.63 -22.50 -22.80
CA ASN A 362 48.19 -23.51 -23.76
C ASN A 362 46.82 -24.01 -23.33
N ASP A 363 45.81 -23.18 -23.58
CA ASP A 363 44.47 -23.70 -23.86
C ASP A 363 44.64 -24.74 -24.98
N VAL A 364 44.58 -26.03 -24.63
CA VAL A 364 44.53 -27.09 -25.64
C VAL A 364 43.18 -26.96 -26.33
N LEU A 365 43.19 -26.27 -27.47
CA LEU A 365 42.04 -26.13 -28.36
C LEU A 365 41.69 -27.53 -28.90
N GLU A 366 40.69 -28.16 -28.32
CA GLU A 366 40.01 -29.23 -29.03
C GLU A 366 39.29 -28.65 -30.27
N PRO A 367 39.16 -29.43 -31.35
CA PRO A 367 38.41 -28.99 -32.52
C PRO A 367 37.01 -28.54 -32.11
N GLU A 368 36.53 -27.48 -32.76
CA GLU A 368 35.19 -26.95 -32.56
C GLU A 368 34.16 -28.09 -32.49
N ARG A 369 33.45 -28.16 -31.37
CA ARG A 369 32.51 -29.25 -31.17
C ARG A 369 31.17 -28.80 -31.73
N HIS A 370 30.81 -29.38 -32.87
CA HIS A 370 29.44 -29.33 -33.36
C HIS A 370 28.60 -30.29 -32.54
N PHE A 371 27.59 -29.81 -31.83
CA PHE A 371 26.58 -30.69 -31.26
C PHE A 371 25.19 -30.31 -31.75
N PRO A 372 24.35 -31.32 -32.07
CA PRO A 372 22.96 -31.07 -32.38
C PRO A 372 22.25 -30.59 -31.10
N TYR A 373 21.41 -29.58 -31.25
CA TYR A 373 20.58 -29.06 -30.17
C TYR A 373 19.12 -28.94 -30.62
N PHE A 374 18.23 -28.83 -29.63
CA PHE A 374 16.83 -28.46 -29.78
C PHE A 374 16.59 -27.16 -29.01
N GLY A 375 15.90 -26.20 -29.63
CA GLY A 375 15.39 -25.04 -28.91
C GLY A 375 14.21 -25.44 -28.03
N LEU A 376 14.23 -25.04 -26.77
CA LEU A 376 13.12 -25.19 -25.84
C LEU A 376 12.83 -23.83 -25.21
N GLY A 377 11.63 -23.32 -25.43
CA GLY A 377 11.14 -22.09 -24.81
C GLY A 377 10.08 -22.38 -23.77
N TRP A 378 10.04 -21.57 -22.71
CA TRP A 378 8.91 -21.57 -21.78
C TRP A 378 8.52 -20.15 -21.35
N ALA A 379 7.24 -19.98 -21.04
CA ALA A 379 6.70 -18.74 -20.49
C ALA A 379 5.83 -19.02 -19.24
N LEU A 380 5.87 -18.07 -18.31
CA LEU A 380 5.11 -18.11 -17.05
C LEU A 380 4.12 -16.96 -17.02
N VAL A 381 2.84 -17.27 -16.80
CA VAL A 381 1.77 -16.28 -16.81
C VAL A 381 0.77 -16.49 -15.69
N GLU A 382 0.23 -15.38 -15.19
CA GLU A 382 -0.90 -15.37 -14.26
C GLU A 382 -2.15 -16.03 -14.86
N HIS A 383 -3.14 -16.30 -14.00
CA HIS A 383 -4.40 -16.84 -14.45
C HIS A 383 -5.30 -15.85 -15.13
N TYR A 384 -5.90 -16.29 -16.23
CA TYR A 384 -7.00 -15.59 -16.85
C TYR A 384 -8.26 -15.86 -16.03
N THR A 385 -8.84 -14.81 -15.44
CA THR A 385 -10.09 -14.92 -14.69
C THR A 385 -11.18 -14.09 -15.38
N PRO A 386 -12.47 -14.44 -15.28
CA PRO A 386 -13.56 -13.63 -15.82
C PRO A 386 -13.54 -12.18 -15.28
N THR A 387 -12.92 -11.98 -14.12
CA THR A 387 -12.78 -10.71 -13.42
C THR A 387 -11.39 -10.09 -13.58
N HIS A 388 -10.55 -10.61 -14.49
CA HIS A 388 -9.16 -10.15 -14.69
C HIS A 388 -9.11 -8.64 -14.95
N ARG A 389 -10.04 -8.13 -15.76
CA ARG A 389 -10.19 -6.70 -16.04
C ARG A 389 -10.43 -5.87 -14.77
N ILE A 390 -11.06 -6.42 -13.74
CA ILE A 390 -11.35 -5.73 -12.46
C ILE A 390 -10.09 -5.60 -11.59
N TRP A 391 -9.03 -6.35 -11.82
CA TRP A 391 -7.78 -6.24 -11.05
C TRP A 391 -6.64 -5.58 -11.83
N HIS A 392 -6.67 -5.73 -13.16
CA HIS A 392 -5.51 -5.45 -14.01
C HIS A 392 -5.68 -4.29 -14.99
N ALA A 393 -6.86 -3.66 -15.11
CA ALA A 393 -6.98 -2.44 -15.92
C ALA A 393 -6.21 -1.25 -15.26
N PRO A 394 -5.99 -0.15 -15.99
CA PRO A 394 -5.26 1.02 -15.46
C PRO A 394 -6.02 1.80 -14.36
N HIS A 395 -7.32 1.60 -14.20
CA HIS A 395 -8.21 2.27 -13.22
C HIS A 395 -9.01 1.40 -12.21
N PRO A 396 -9.11 0.06 -12.27
CA PRO A 396 -9.81 -0.76 -11.28
C PRO A 396 -9.14 -0.79 -9.92
N ARG A 397 -7.82 -0.67 -9.88
CA ARG A 397 -7.08 -0.55 -8.63
C ARG A 397 -7.55 0.67 -7.85
N ALA A 398 -7.79 1.81 -8.51
CA ALA A 398 -8.42 2.98 -7.90
C ALA A 398 -9.89 2.72 -7.49
N LEU A 399 -10.68 2.07 -8.35
CA LEU A 399 -12.08 1.70 -8.05
C LEU A 399 -12.24 0.74 -6.86
N LEU A 400 -11.18 -0.01 -6.52
CA LEU A 400 -11.12 -0.95 -5.39
C LEU A 400 -10.36 -0.37 -4.20
N GLU A 401 -9.35 0.48 -4.44
CA GLU A 401 -8.64 1.24 -3.41
C GLU A 401 -9.53 2.33 -2.83
N ASP A 402 -10.50 2.91 -3.54
CA ASP A 402 -11.48 3.87 -2.96
C ASP A 402 -12.34 3.25 -1.85
N TYR A 403 -12.31 1.92 -1.73
CA TYR A 403 -12.93 1.15 -0.66
C TYR A 403 -11.96 0.87 0.52
N ALA A 404 -10.63 0.90 0.32
CA ALA A 404 -9.62 0.62 1.36
C ALA A 404 -8.96 1.89 1.90
#